data_AF-A0A5K1H3C8-F1
#
_entry.id   AF-A0A5K1H3C8-F1
#
_cell.length_a   1.000
_cell.length_b   1.000
_cell.length_c   1.000
_cell.angle_alpha   90.00
_cell.angle_beta   90.00
_cell.angle_gamma   90.00
#
_symmetry.space_group_name_H-M   'P 1'
#
loop_
_entity.id
_entity.type
_entity.pdbx_description
1 polymer ?
#
loop_
_entity_poly.entity_id
_entity_poly.type
_entity_poly.pdbx_seq_one_letter_code
_entity_poly.pdbx_strand_id
1 'polypeptide(L)'
;QLPNLIELRLDPDSAVLLPSPLPSEVSTFLPSLKSLSLRDTNVVEVKLGRVPQCLWGLSQLETLYLNYFYEDISLGGHWQCLPKLRYLKLQYFPNLKSLVDITTHQNENDAVETTCAMDANEQIACLSKLEKLVIYFCPALHLPQELRDHLGE
;
A
#
# COMPACT_ATOMS: atom_id res chain seq x y z
N GLN A 1 17.61 6.74 12.94
CA GLN A 1 16.25 7.30 13.03
C GLN A 1 16.21 8.63 12.28
N LEU A 2 15.13 8.92 11.56
CA LEU A 2 14.94 10.18 10.81
C LEU A 2 13.65 10.88 11.30
N PRO A 3 13.66 11.44 12.52
CA PRO A 3 12.45 11.84 13.24
C PRO A 3 11.69 13.01 12.60
N ASN A 4 12.34 13.81 11.76
CA ASN A 4 11.75 14.98 11.11
C ASN A 4 11.47 14.75 9.61
N LEU A 5 11.70 13.54 9.09
CA LEU A 5 11.44 13.26 7.69
C LEU A 5 9.93 13.22 7.43
N ILE A 6 9.45 14.11 6.56
CA ILE A 6 8.02 14.25 6.24
C ILE A 6 7.65 13.51 4.95
N GLU A 7 8.55 13.52 3.98
CA GLU A 7 8.37 12.90 2.68
C GLU A 7 9.54 11.95 2.38
N LEU A 8 9.22 10.76 1.89
CA LEU A 8 10.19 9.75 1.49
C LEU A 8 9.82 9.22 0.11
N ARG A 9 10.83 9.09 -0.75
CA ARG A 9 10.70 8.47 -2.07
C ARG A 9 11.66 7.30 -2.17
N LEU A 10 11.15 6.15 -2.57
CA LEU A 10 11.91 4.91 -2.67
C LEU A 10 11.74 4.35 -4.08
N ASP A 11 12.88 4.10 -4.71
CA ASP A 11 13.02 3.18 -5.83
C ASP A 11 13.24 1.76 -5.27
N PRO A 12 13.29 0.72 -6.13
CA PRO A 12 13.46 -0.64 -5.66
C PRO A 12 14.75 -0.87 -4.87
N ASP A 13 15.88 -0.31 -5.35
CA ASP A 13 17.19 -0.41 -4.71
C ASP A 13 17.19 0.18 -3.29
N SER A 14 16.44 1.26 -3.07
CA SER A 14 16.30 1.90 -1.77
C SER A 14 15.22 1.25 -0.91
N ALA A 15 14.18 0.70 -1.53
CA ALA A 15 13.08 0.04 -0.82
C ALA A 15 13.50 -1.28 -0.17
N VAL A 16 14.46 -2.01 -0.75
CA VAL A 16 15.08 -3.18 -0.08
C VAL A 16 15.92 -2.80 1.14
N LEU A 17 16.32 -1.53 1.24
CA LEU A 17 17.03 -0.96 2.40
C LEU A 17 16.09 -0.37 3.45
N LEU A 18 14.77 -0.33 3.20
CA LEU A 18 13.84 -0.22 4.32
C LEU A 18 14.23 -1.34 5.27
N PRO A 19 14.46 -1.02 6.55
CA PRO A 19 14.91 -2.04 7.47
C PRO A 19 13.89 -3.18 7.38
N SER A 20 14.31 -4.40 7.65
CA SER A 20 13.42 -5.56 7.75
C SER A 20 12.81 -5.69 9.16
N PRO A 21 12.41 -4.65 9.93
CA PRO A 21 11.71 -4.97 11.13
C PRO A 21 10.28 -5.29 10.75
N LEU A 22 9.62 -5.91 11.72
CA LEU A 22 8.18 -6.03 11.75
C LEU A 22 7.54 -4.66 11.46
N PRO A 23 6.37 -4.63 10.78
CA PRO A 23 5.64 -3.38 10.51
C PRO A 23 5.54 -2.44 11.72
N SER A 24 5.50 -2.97 12.95
CA SER A 24 5.45 -2.20 14.18
C SER A 24 6.64 -1.25 14.42
N GLU A 25 7.84 -1.53 13.89
CA GLU A 25 9.02 -0.72 14.24
C GLU A 25 9.32 0.40 13.25
N VAL A 26 8.86 0.32 11.99
CA VAL A 26 9.19 1.34 10.97
C VAL A 26 8.72 2.74 11.38
N SER A 27 7.61 2.82 12.11
CA SER A 27 7.08 4.08 12.63
C SER A 27 7.93 4.69 13.72
N THR A 28 8.76 3.90 14.41
CA THR A 28 9.75 4.44 15.35
C THR A 28 10.94 5.07 14.63
N PHE A 29 11.26 4.60 13.42
CA PHE A 29 12.34 5.16 12.61
C PHE A 29 11.91 6.41 11.86
N LEU A 30 10.65 6.46 11.41
CA LEU A 30 10.06 7.50 10.58
C LEU A 30 8.77 8.10 11.20
N PRO A 31 8.80 8.58 12.46
CA PRO A 31 7.60 8.93 13.22
C PRO A 31 6.81 10.11 12.63
N SER A 32 7.46 11.00 11.88
CA SER A 32 6.83 12.18 11.28
C SER A 32 6.50 12.02 9.79
N LEU A 33 6.70 10.83 9.22
CA LEU A 33 6.50 10.62 7.79
C LEU A 33 5.03 10.73 7.41
N LYS A 34 4.69 11.66 6.52
CA LYS A 34 3.31 11.88 6.06
C LYS A 34 3.09 11.47 4.62
N SER A 35 4.14 11.51 3.80
CA SER A 35 4.07 11.20 2.39
C SER A 35 5.11 10.16 2.01
N LEU A 36 4.65 9.08 1.38
CA LEU A 36 5.51 8.04 0.85
C LEU A 36 5.24 7.85 -0.64
N SER A 37 6.30 7.90 -1.45
CA SER A 37 6.27 7.46 -2.83
C SER A 37 7.11 6.21 -2.99
N LEU A 38 6.48 5.11 -3.35
CA LEU A 38 7.14 3.88 -3.70
C LEU A 38 7.02 3.64 -5.21
N ARG A 39 8.14 3.31 -5.82
CA ARG A 39 8.23 2.98 -7.24
C ARG A 39 8.88 1.62 -7.40
N ASP A 40 8.26 0.76 -8.19
CA ASP A 40 8.88 -0.46 -8.69
C ASP A 40 9.46 -0.25 -10.11
N THR A 41 10.05 -1.29 -10.69
CA THR A 41 10.63 -1.30 -12.02
C THR A 41 10.17 -2.51 -12.83
N ASN A 42 10.24 -2.42 -14.15
CA ASN A 42 10.07 -3.56 -15.05
C ASN A 42 11.38 -4.34 -15.28
N VAL A 43 12.48 -3.92 -14.66
CA VAL A 43 13.79 -4.58 -14.75
C VAL A 43 13.81 -5.76 -13.79
N VAL A 44 13.89 -6.97 -14.34
CA VAL A 44 13.73 -8.25 -13.62
C VAL A 44 14.68 -8.40 -12.42
N GLU A 45 15.89 -7.87 -12.51
CA GLU A 45 16.95 -8.05 -11.51
C GLU A 45 16.75 -7.22 -10.23
N VAL A 46 15.93 -6.16 -10.29
CA VAL A 46 15.81 -5.17 -9.21
C VAL A 46 14.34 -4.88 -8.88
N LYS A 47 13.43 -5.81 -9.19
CA LYS A 47 12.00 -5.61 -8.90
C LYS A 47 11.68 -5.87 -7.44
N LEU A 48 10.72 -5.14 -6.90
CA LEU A 48 10.11 -5.45 -5.60
C LEU A 48 9.11 -6.61 -5.73
N GLY A 49 8.36 -6.65 -6.83
CA GLY A 49 7.35 -7.68 -7.11
C GLY A 49 6.09 -7.61 -6.23
N ARG A 50 6.17 -6.96 -5.06
CA ARG A 50 5.05 -6.66 -4.16
C ARG A 50 5.26 -5.36 -3.38
N VAL A 51 4.19 -4.82 -2.82
CA VAL A 51 4.30 -3.72 -1.85
C VAL A 51 4.94 -4.26 -0.56
N PRO A 52 6.03 -3.66 -0.04
CA PRO A 52 6.68 -4.12 1.19
C PRO A 52 5.73 -4.09 2.40
N GLN A 53 5.73 -5.17 3.19
CA GLN A 53 4.84 -5.30 4.36
C GLN A 53 5.08 -4.24 5.44
N CYS A 54 6.32 -3.76 5.57
CA CYS A 54 6.64 -2.70 6.52
C CYS A 54 5.89 -1.39 6.24
N LEU A 55 5.44 -1.13 5.00
CA LEU A 55 4.66 0.06 4.65
C LEU A 55 3.40 0.20 5.52
N TRP A 56 2.74 -0.91 5.82
CA TRP A 56 1.53 -0.96 6.64
C TRP A 56 1.80 -0.59 8.10
N GLY A 57 3.06 -0.59 8.52
CA GLY A 57 3.49 -0.07 9.80
C GLY A 57 3.35 1.45 9.96
N LEU A 58 3.29 2.19 8.85
CA LEU A 58 3.35 3.66 8.81
C LEU A 58 1.98 4.31 9.04
N SER A 59 1.38 4.06 10.20
CA SER A 59 0.03 4.53 10.59
C SER A 59 -0.19 6.05 10.50
N GLN A 60 0.89 6.82 10.48
CA GLN A 60 0.91 8.27 10.37
C GLN A 60 0.78 8.78 8.93
N LEU A 61 0.89 7.93 7.90
CA LEU A 61 0.84 8.35 6.51
C LEU A 61 -0.49 9.00 6.15
N GLU A 62 -0.40 10.15 5.51
CA GLU A 62 -1.53 10.91 4.96
C GLU A 62 -1.63 10.75 3.44
N THR A 63 -0.50 10.46 2.79
CA THR A 63 -0.39 10.38 1.32
C THR A 63 0.47 9.20 0.90
N LEU A 64 -0.06 8.39 -0.03
CA LEU A 64 0.64 7.25 -0.60
C LEU A 64 0.63 7.30 -2.13
N TYR A 65 1.81 7.21 -2.74
CA TYR A 65 1.99 7.05 -4.18
C TYR A 65 2.62 5.69 -4.45
N LEU A 66 1.93 4.84 -5.20
CA LEU A 66 2.49 3.59 -5.70
C LEU A 66 2.59 3.68 -7.22
N ASN A 67 3.77 3.36 -7.77
CA ASN A 67 4.03 3.53 -9.19
C ASN A 67 4.78 2.33 -9.77
N TYR A 68 4.46 1.95 -11.00
CA TYR A 68 5.25 1.04 -11.84
C TYR A 68 5.36 -0.40 -11.33
N PHE A 69 4.29 -0.94 -10.74
CA PHE A 69 4.24 -2.36 -10.38
C PHE A 69 3.60 -3.17 -11.51
N TYR A 70 4.43 -3.95 -12.21
CA TYR A 70 4.05 -4.62 -13.46
C TYR A 70 3.56 -6.06 -13.28
N GLU A 71 3.86 -6.70 -12.16
CA GLU A 71 3.52 -8.10 -11.92
C GLU A 71 2.04 -8.26 -11.53
N ASP A 72 1.53 -9.51 -11.47
CA ASP A 72 0.22 -9.78 -10.87
C ASP A 72 0.34 -9.55 -9.36
N ILE A 73 -0.02 -8.33 -8.95
CA ILE A 73 0.20 -7.81 -7.62
C ILE A 73 -1.14 -7.56 -6.94
N SER A 74 -1.23 -8.02 -5.70
CA SER A 74 -2.24 -7.57 -4.75
C SER A 74 -1.61 -6.47 -3.88
N LEU A 75 -2.42 -5.49 -3.47
CA LEU A 75 -1.96 -4.41 -2.60
C LEU A 75 -1.92 -4.84 -1.12
N GLY A 76 -2.11 -6.12 -0.81
CA GLY A 76 -2.03 -6.67 0.56
C GLY A 76 -3.26 -6.40 1.44
N GLY A 77 -4.19 -5.53 1.03
CA GLY A 77 -5.46 -5.32 1.73
C GLY A 77 -5.38 -4.78 3.16
N HIS A 78 -4.23 -4.23 3.58
CA HIS A 78 -4.00 -3.76 4.96
C HIS A 78 -4.31 -2.26 5.17
N TRP A 79 -5.35 -1.75 4.49
CA TRP A 79 -5.69 -0.32 4.49
C TRP A 79 -6.04 0.24 5.88
N GLN A 80 -6.55 -0.59 6.78
CA GLN A 80 -6.84 -0.23 8.17
C GLN A 80 -5.60 0.17 8.97
N CYS A 81 -4.42 -0.30 8.56
CA CYS A 81 -3.17 0.05 9.20
C CYS A 81 -2.72 1.49 8.85
N LEU A 82 -3.39 2.14 7.88
CA LEU A 82 -3.14 3.52 7.46
C LEU A 82 -4.34 4.43 7.80
N PRO A 83 -4.71 4.60 9.07
CA PRO A 83 -5.94 5.28 9.47
C PRO A 83 -5.99 6.77 9.12
N LYS A 84 -4.85 7.39 8.81
CA LYS A 84 -4.74 8.81 8.41
C LYS A 84 -4.64 9.03 6.91
N LEU A 85 -4.68 7.96 6.10
CA LEU A 85 -4.51 8.05 4.66
C LEU A 85 -5.68 8.81 4.04
N ARG A 86 -5.38 9.92 3.36
CA ARG A 86 -6.35 10.80 2.71
C ARG A 86 -6.18 10.83 1.20
N TYR A 87 -4.96 10.58 0.72
CA TYR A 87 -4.62 10.61 -0.69
C TYR A 87 -3.94 9.31 -1.10
N LEU A 88 -4.50 8.64 -2.10
CA LEU A 88 -3.90 7.47 -2.74
C LEU A 88 -3.75 7.73 -4.24
N LYS A 89 -2.55 7.50 -4.77
CA LYS A 89 -2.32 7.47 -6.22
C LYS A 89 -1.70 6.16 -6.64
N LEU A 90 -2.29 5.57 -7.68
CA LEU A 90 -1.84 4.37 -8.36
C LEU A 90 -1.50 4.72 -9.80
N GLN A 91 -0.28 4.39 -10.23
CA GLN A 91 0.17 4.67 -11.57
C GLN A 91 0.91 3.47 -12.18
N TYR A 92 0.55 3.07 -13.39
CA TYR A 92 1.13 1.95 -14.11
C TYR A 92 1.04 0.62 -13.34
N PHE A 93 -0.19 0.13 -13.22
CA PHE A 93 -0.49 -1.22 -12.72
C PHE A 93 -1.28 -2.00 -13.78
N PRO A 94 -0.62 -2.58 -14.81
CA PRO A 94 -1.31 -3.24 -15.91
C PRO A 94 -2.19 -4.42 -15.45
N ASN A 95 -1.80 -5.09 -14.36
CA ASN A 95 -2.42 -6.35 -13.91
C ASN A 95 -3.18 -6.23 -12.58
N LEU A 96 -3.22 -5.06 -11.94
CA LEU A 96 -3.95 -4.88 -10.68
C LEU A 96 -5.45 -4.96 -10.92
N LYS A 97 -6.11 -5.95 -10.33
CA LYS A 97 -7.54 -6.21 -10.53
C LYS A 97 -8.45 -5.52 -9.51
N SER A 98 -7.97 -5.35 -8.28
CA SER A 98 -8.75 -4.85 -7.15
C SER A 98 -7.84 -4.07 -6.19
N LEU A 99 -8.41 -3.08 -5.49
CA LEU A 99 -7.74 -2.42 -4.36
C LEU A 99 -7.82 -3.24 -3.07
N VAL A 100 -8.83 -4.08 -2.98
CA VAL A 100 -9.08 -4.92 -1.81
C VAL A 100 -8.69 -6.35 -2.10
N ASP A 101 -8.08 -6.98 -1.12
CA ASP A 101 -7.76 -8.39 -1.20
C ASP A 101 -8.91 -9.19 -0.60
N ILE A 102 -9.50 -10.07 -1.39
CA ILE A 102 -10.37 -11.11 -0.88
C ILE A 102 -9.43 -12.20 -0.36
N THR A 103 -8.91 -12.06 0.85
CA THR A 103 -8.12 -13.11 1.46
C THR A 103 -9.05 -14.29 1.76
N THR A 104 -9.21 -15.22 0.81
CA THR A 104 -9.55 -16.59 1.18
C THR A 104 -8.31 -17.14 1.87
N HIS A 105 -8.40 -17.34 3.18
CA HIS A 105 -7.38 -17.95 4.02
C HIS A 105 -6.58 -19.01 3.24
N GLN A 106 -5.37 -18.67 2.80
CA GLN A 106 -4.45 -19.67 2.29
C GLN A 106 -3.09 -19.47 2.93
N ASN A 107 -2.83 -20.46 3.79
CA ASN A 107 -1.56 -20.94 4.32
C ASN A 107 -1.08 -20.31 5.64
N GLU A 108 -1.57 -20.96 6.71
CA GLU A 108 -0.77 -21.43 7.84
C GLU A 108 0.68 -21.72 7.41
N ASN A 109 1.64 -20.91 7.85
CA ASN A 109 3.03 -21.30 8.17
C ASN A 109 3.95 -20.12 8.54
N ASP A 110 3.52 -18.87 8.39
CA ASP A 110 4.28 -17.74 8.95
C ASP A 110 3.82 -17.49 10.39
N ALA A 111 4.57 -18.10 11.33
CA ALA A 111 4.48 -17.86 12.76
C ALA A 111 4.93 -16.43 13.11
N VAL A 112 4.17 -15.43 12.69
CA VAL A 112 4.10 -14.11 13.34
C VAL A 112 2.64 -13.67 13.29
N GLU A 113 2.03 -13.76 14.45
CA GLU A 113 0.74 -13.18 14.79
C GLU A 113 0.65 -11.73 14.28
N THR A 114 -0.13 -11.50 13.22
CA THR A 114 -0.70 -10.19 12.96
C THR A 114 -2.11 -10.39 12.40
N THR A 115 -3.02 -10.63 13.32
CA THR A 115 -4.47 -10.63 13.14
C THR A 115 -4.93 -9.28 12.58
N CYS A 116 -4.99 -9.15 11.25
CA CYS A 116 -5.60 -8.02 10.55
C CYS A 116 -6.10 -8.45 9.17
N ALA A 117 -6.58 -9.70 9.03
CA ALA A 117 -7.38 -10.08 7.88
C ALA A 117 -8.77 -9.48 8.07
N MET A 118 -8.98 -8.29 7.51
CA MET A 118 -10.30 -7.67 7.39
C MET A 118 -10.96 -8.20 6.13
N ASP A 119 -12.27 -8.39 6.18
CA ASP A 119 -13.03 -8.74 4.98
C ASP A 119 -13.03 -7.58 3.96
N ALA A 120 -13.45 -7.84 2.73
CA ALA A 120 -13.41 -6.85 1.67
C ALA A 120 -14.24 -5.58 2.00
N ASN A 121 -15.34 -5.71 2.76
CA ASN A 121 -16.20 -4.56 3.09
C ASN A 121 -15.51 -3.62 4.08
N GLU A 122 -14.80 -4.19 5.03
CA GLU A 122 -14.00 -3.46 6.01
C GLU A 122 -12.83 -2.69 5.34
N GLN A 123 -12.19 -3.30 4.35
CA GLN A 123 -11.17 -2.63 3.54
C GLN A 123 -11.77 -1.50 2.70
N ILE A 124 -12.93 -1.73 2.08
CA ILE A 124 -13.69 -0.69 1.37
C ILE A 124 -14.00 0.46 2.31
N ALA A 125 -14.51 0.19 3.52
CA ALA A 125 -14.83 1.23 4.50
C ALA A 125 -13.60 2.05 4.93
N CYS A 126 -12.40 1.46 4.92
CA CYS A 126 -11.16 2.21 5.13
C CYS A 126 -10.85 3.12 3.93
N LEU A 127 -10.95 2.58 2.70
CA LEU A 127 -10.71 3.32 1.47
C LEU A 127 -11.76 4.42 1.22
N SER A 128 -13.00 4.28 1.70
CA SER A 128 -14.04 5.31 1.67
C SER A 128 -13.72 6.52 2.55
N LYS A 129 -12.64 6.51 3.32
CA LYS A 129 -12.15 7.70 4.05
C LYS A 129 -11.19 8.55 3.21
N LEU A 130 -10.78 8.06 2.05
CA LEU A 130 -9.94 8.82 1.14
C LEU A 130 -10.69 10.07 0.67
N GLU A 131 -9.96 11.18 0.63
CA GLU A 131 -10.43 12.43 0.04
C GLU A 131 -10.13 12.47 -1.46
N LYS A 132 -9.11 11.71 -1.89
CA LYS A 132 -8.71 11.65 -3.27
C LYS A 132 -8.04 10.32 -3.60
N LEU A 133 -8.58 9.68 -4.64
CA LEU A 133 -7.97 8.57 -5.34
C LEU A 133 -7.59 9.04 -6.73
N VAL A 134 -6.40 8.67 -7.20
CA VAL A 134 -5.96 8.99 -8.55
C VAL A 134 -5.39 7.75 -9.21
N ILE A 135 -5.97 7.35 -10.34
CA ILE A 135 -5.60 6.14 -11.06
C ILE A 135 -5.13 6.51 -12.46
N TYR A 136 -3.92 6.07 -12.83
CA TYR A 136 -3.38 6.24 -14.17
C TYR A 136 -2.82 4.92 -14.69
N PHE A 137 -3.21 4.53 -15.90
CA PHE A 137 -2.70 3.33 -16.55
C PHE A 137 -2.85 2.05 -15.70
N CYS A 138 -4.05 1.86 -15.13
CA CYS A 138 -4.45 0.64 -14.42
C CYS A 138 -5.64 -0.03 -15.13
N PRO A 139 -5.46 -0.55 -16.36
CA PRO A 139 -6.55 -0.97 -17.24
C PRO A 139 -7.37 -2.15 -16.70
N ALA A 140 -6.77 -3.00 -15.86
CA ALA A 140 -7.44 -4.15 -15.26
C ALA A 140 -8.15 -3.82 -13.93
N LEU A 141 -8.01 -2.60 -13.41
CA LEU A 141 -8.48 -2.26 -12.07
C LEU A 141 -9.99 -2.03 -12.08
N HIS A 142 -10.69 -2.87 -11.32
CA HIS A 142 -12.11 -2.70 -11.03
C HIS A 142 -12.28 -2.09 -9.64
N LEU A 143 -12.78 -0.85 -9.59
CA LEU A 143 -13.18 -0.23 -8.33
C LEU A 143 -14.57 -0.73 -7.88
N PRO A 144 -14.74 -1.11 -6.60
CA PRO A 144 -16.04 -1.27 -5.96
C PRO A 144 -16.93 -0.05 -6.15
N GLN A 145 -18.24 -0.25 -6.30
CA GLN A 145 -19.19 0.82 -6.59
C GLN A 145 -19.19 1.89 -5.48
N GLU A 146 -19.07 1.45 -4.23
CA GLU A 146 -19.05 2.30 -3.05
C GLU A 146 -17.88 3.29 -3.06
N LEU A 147 -16.73 2.88 -3.60
CA LEU A 147 -15.58 3.78 -3.76
C LEU A 147 -15.79 4.77 -4.91
N ARG A 148 -16.37 4.33 -6.03
CA ARG A 148 -16.69 5.21 -7.16
C ARG A 148 -17.66 6.32 -6.73
N ASP A 149 -18.74 5.93 -6.05
CA ASP A 149 -19.78 6.85 -5.57
C ASP A 149 -19.21 7.90 -4.61
N HIS A 150 -18.34 7.47 -3.68
CA HIS A 150 -17.71 8.37 -2.70
C HIS A 150 -16.72 9.35 -3.33
N LEU A 151 -15.96 8.90 -4.33
CA LEU A 151 -14.90 9.68 -4.97
C LEU A 151 -15.38 10.50 -6.18
N GLY A 152 -16.62 10.28 -6.61
CA GLY A 152 -17.21 10.95 -7.77
C GLY A 152 -16.63 10.50 -9.12
N GLU A 153 -16.19 9.24 -9.21
CA GLU A 153 -15.64 8.62 -10.44
C GLU A 153 -16.66 7.82 -11.25
#